data_AF-A0A7Z9PX84-F1
#
_entry.id   AF-A0A7Z9PX84-F1
#
_cell.length_a   1.000
_cell.length_b   1.000
_cell.length_c   1.000
_cell.angle_alpha   90.00
_cell.angle_beta   90.00
_cell.angle_gamma   90.00
#
_symmetry.space_group_name_H-M   'P 1'
#
loop_
_entity.id
_entity.type
_entity.pdbx_description
1 polymer ?
#
loop_
_entity_poly.entity_id
_entity_poly.type
_entity_poly.pdbx_seq_one_letter_code
_entity_poly.pdbx_strand_id
1 'polypeptide(L)' 'MAVENIVCSNDPGEHIEMIRKYAEAGYTHVSVHQIGTEHSRFFDLYSQEVVPEFTRRKVGV' A
#
# COMPACT_ATOMS: atom_id res chain seq x y z
N MET A 1 9.18 7.55 -20.03
CA MET A 1 8.88 6.11 -19.82
C MET A 1 7.99 6.03 -18.60
N ALA A 2 6.68 5.89 -18.80
CA ALA A 2 5.75 5.61 -17.71
C ALA A 2 5.82 4.11 -17.44
N VAL A 3 6.33 3.76 -16.28
CA VAL A 3 6.40 2.39 -15.75
C VAL A 3 4.99 2.10 -15.23
N GLU A 4 4.21 1.41 -16.04
CA GLU A 4 2.75 1.23 -15.90
C GLU A 4 2.32 0.58 -14.57
N ASN A 5 3.29 0.06 -13.80
CA ASN A 5 3.11 -0.60 -12.50
C ASN A 5 3.74 0.14 -11.31
N ILE A 6 4.17 1.40 -11.45
CA ILE A 6 4.73 2.17 -10.32
C ILE A 6 3.75 3.29 -9.93
N VAL A 7 3.22 3.22 -8.71
CA VAL A 7 2.38 4.28 -8.14
C VAL A 7 3.28 5.41 -7.65
N CYS A 8 3.25 6.53 -8.36
CA CYS A 8 3.90 7.79 -7.98
C CYS A 8 2.85 8.80 -7.54
N SER A 9 2.15 8.51 -6.44
CA SER A 9 1.08 9.34 -5.90
C SER A 9 1.21 9.53 -4.40
N ASN A 10 0.66 10.63 -3.88
CA ASN A 10 0.47 10.86 -2.45
C ASN A 10 -0.94 10.47 -1.97
N ASP A 11 -1.79 9.98 -2.88
CA ASP A 11 -3.13 9.48 -2.55
C ASP A 11 -3.05 8.04 -2.02
N PRO A 12 -3.47 7.77 -0.77
CA PRO A 12 -3.41 6.42 -0.20
C PRO A 12 -4.32 5.42 -0.92
N GLY A 13 -5.42 5.87 -1.53
CA GLY A 13 -6.35 5.03 -2.29
C GLY A 13 -5.68 4.39 -3.51
N GLU A 14 -4.88 5.14 -4.25
CA GLU A 14 -4.11 4.60 -5.39
C GLU A 14 -3.13 3.50 -4.97
N HIS A 15 -2.52 3.63 -3.79
CA HIS A 15 -1.64 2.59 -3.22
C HIS A 15 -2.41 1.34 -2.82
N ILE A 16 -3.58 1.50 -2.19
CA ILE A 16 -4.46 0.39 -1.80
C ILE A 16 -4.90 -0.41 -3.03
N GLU A 17 -5.36 0.27 -4.08
CA GLU A 17 -5.82 -0.39 -5.31
C GLU A 17 -4.68 -1.15 -6.01
N MET A 18 -3.47 -0.60 -5.99
CA MET A 18 -2.29 -1.30 -6.52
C MET A 18 -1.99 -2.57 -5.70
N ILE A 19 -1.91 -2.47 -4.37
CA ILE A 19 -1.66 -3.63 -3.50
C ILE A 19 -2.76 -4.68 -3.67
N ARG A 20 -4.03 -4.27 -3.78
CA ARG A 20 -5.18 -5.16 -4.02
C ARG A 20 -5.03 -5.95 -5.31
N LYS A 21 -4.56 -5.35 -6.41
CA LYS A 21 -4.28 -6.08 -7.66
C LYS A 21 -3.27 -7.21 -7.46
N TYR A 22 -2.22 -6.99 -6.67
CA TYR A 22 -1.27 -8.06 -6.35
C TYR A 22 -1.88 -9.11 -5.42
N ALA A 23 -2.66 -8.72 -4.42
CA ALA A 23 -3.36 -9.67 -3.57
C ALA A 23 -4.33 -10.56 -4.38
N GLU A 24 -5.10 -9.99 -5.31
CA GLU A 24 -6.01 -10.70 -6.21
C GLU A 24 -5.28 -11.62 -7.19
N ALA A 25 -4.07 -11.25 -7.60
CA ALA A 25 -3.20 -12.12 -8.39
C ALA A 25 -2.58 -13.29 -7.59
N GLY A 26 -2.88 -13.40 -6.29
CA GLY A 26 -2.47 -14.50 -5.43
C GLY A 26 -1.13 -14.29 -4.70
N TYR A 27 -0.56 -13.09 -4.74
CA TYR A 27 0.63 -12.78 -3.95
C TYR A 27 0.29 -12.70 -2.46
N THR A 28 1.11 -13.32 -1.63
CA THR A 28 0.92 -13.35 -0.16
C THR A 28 1.75 -12.30 0.57
N HIS A 29 2.75 -11.74 -0.11
CA HIS A 29 3.67 -10.74 0.44
C HIS A 29 3.90 -9.65 -0.61
N VAL A 30 3.65 -8.40 -0.24
CA VAL A 30 3.89 -7.22 -1.06
C VAL A 30 4.90 -6.33 -0.33
N SER A 31 5.97 -5.95 -1.01
CA SER A 31 6.98 -5.02 -0.46
C SER A 31 6.84 -3.67 -1.13
N VAL A 32 6.84 -2.61 -0.34
CA VAL A 32 6.77 -1.23 -0.82
C VAL A 32 8.10 -0.56 -0.57
N HIS A 33 8.69 0.01 -1.63
CA HIS A 33 9.94 0.74 -1.55
C HIS A 33 9.68 2.23 -1.82
N GLN A 34 9.79 3.05 -0.77
CA GLN A 34 9.71 4.49 -0.91
C GLN A 34 11.07 5.07 -1.33
N ILE A 35 11.08 5.81 -2.44
CA ILE A 35 12.29 6.37 -3.06
C ILE A 35 12.62 7.76 -2.48
N GLY A 36 11.60 8.52 -2.07
CA GLY A 36 11.76 9.90 -1.57
C GLY A 36 12.35 9.99 -0.17
N THR A 37 12.81 11.18 0.22
CA THR A 37 13.46 11.44 1.52
C THR A 37 12.51 11.48 2.72
N GLU A 38 11.21 11.68 2.46
CA GLU A 38 10.17 11.87 3.48
C GLU A 38 9.68 10.54 4.08
N HIS A 39 10.59 9.74 4.63
CA HIS A 39 10.29 8.41 5.14
C HIS A 39 9.30 8.41 6.32
N SER A 40 9.40 9.37 7.24
CA SER A 40 8.48 9.45 8.39
C SER A 40 7.04 9.62 7.93
N ARG A 41 6.80 10.57 7.01
CA ARG A 41 5.49 10.82 6.42
C ARG A 41 4.95 9.60 5.68
N PHE A 42 5.82 8.85 4.99
CA PHE A 42 5.44 7.59 4.35
C PHE A 42 4.92 6.57 5.37
N PHE A 43 5.65 6.36 6.48
CA PHE A 43 5.21 5.43 7.52
C PHE A 43 3.92 5.88 8.20
N ASP A 44 3.79 7.18 8.51
CA ASP A 44 2.57 7.72 9.11
C ASP A 44 1.35 7.45 8.22
N LEU A 45 1.41 7.84 6.94
CA LEU A 45 0.34 7.62 5.96
C LEU A 45 0.01 6.12 5.81
N TYR A 46 1.02 5.27 5.64
CA TYR A 46 0.80 3.84 5.43
C TYR A 46 0.21 3.16 6.67
N SER A 47 0.66 3.53 7.87
CA SER A 47 0.16 2.95 9.12
C SER A 47 -1.29 3.35 9.40
N GLN A 48 -1.68 4.58 9.03
CA GLN A 48 -3.00 5.12 9.30
C GLN A 48 -4.04 4.75 8.24
N GLU A 49 -3.66 4.75 6.95
CA GLU A 49 -4.63 4.66 5.86
C GLU A 49 -4.48 3.40 5.00
N VAL A 50 -3.25 2.90 4.77
CA VAL A 50 -3.03 1.79 3.82
C VAL A 50 -3.06 0.42 4.50
N VAL A 51 -2.26 0.21 5.54
CA VAL A 51 -2.12 -1.08 6.24
C VAL A 51 -3.44 -1.59 6.84
N PRO A 52 -4.28 -0.75 7.49
CA PRO A 52 -5.53 -1.20 8.10
C PRO A 52 -6.50 -1.91 7.14
N GLU A 53 -6.46 -1.56 5.85
CA GLU A 53 -7.30 -2.17 4.81
C GLU A 53 -6.96 -3.64 4.56
N PHE A 54 -5.73 -4.08 4.87
CA PHE A 54 -5.25 -5.44 4.64
C PHE A 54 -5.06 -6.25 5.93
N THR A 55 -5.00 -5.59 7.10
CA THR A 55 -4.73 -6.25 8.38
C THR A 55 -5.96 -6.42 9.27
N ARG A 56 -7.14 -5.98 8.84
CA ARG A 56 -8.36 -6.11 9.66
C ARG A 56 -8.79 -7.57 9.79
N ARG A 57 -8.19 -8.26 10.75
CA ARG A 57 -8.71 -9.49 11.34
C ARG A 57 -10.06 -9.15 11.94
N LYS A 58 -11.16 -9.73 11.42
CA LYS A 58 -12.44 -9.72 12.14
C LYS A 58 -12.17 -10.39 13.49
N VAL A 59 -12.13 -9.59 14.56
CA VAL A 59 -12.31 -10.12 15.91
C VAL A 59 -13.78 -10.51 15.97
N GLY A 60 -14.05 -11.79 15.70
CA GLY A 60 -15.33 -12.39 16.02
C GLY A 60 -15.44 -12.43 17.55
N VAL A 61 -16.38 -11.65 18.08
CA VAL A 61 -17.07 -11.98 19.32
C VAL A 61 -18.22 -12.92 18.96
#